data_AF-A0A370WX18-F1
#
_entry.id   AF-A0A370WX18-F1
#
_cell.length_a   1.000
_cell.length_b   1.000
_cell.length_c   1.000
_cell.angle_alpha   90.00
_cell.angle_beta   90.00
_cell.angle_gamma   90.00
#
_symmetry.space_group_name_H-M   'P 1'
#
loop_
_entity.id
_entity.type
_entity.pdbx_description
1 polymer ?
#
loop_
_entity_poly.entity_id
_entity_poly.type
_entity_poly.pdbx_seq_one_letter_code
_entity_poly.pdbx_strand_id
1 'polypeptide(L)'
;MSEQRIREDRRELGYFQQQMEQLYARLPWSHRLIVGLSMAAQALVAGSMGYGLGLLLHTQQAFWGALTAIAVTQQTYIDTRKLSRDQVIGAAIGAAVALIGASLAQDNYVVYAITMAVAIVLCWSFNIGSAGKLSATTVTIVMLVPHEGAFWTVALTRLGEVTIGIASALVVTRIAHWLEARLIGDPHADT
;
A
#
# COMPACT_ATOMS: atom_id res chain seq x y z
N MET A 1 21.42 19.80 28.37
CA MET A 1 20.07 20.27 28.80
C MET A 1 18.95 19.90 27.81
N SER A 2 19.25 19.47 26.58
CA SER A 2 18.27 19.02 25.56
C SER A 2 17.86 17.53 25.71
N GLU A 3 18.80 16.65 26.07
CA GLU A 3 18.53 15.20 26.14
C GLU A 3 17.58 14.78 27.27
N GLN A 4 17.64 15.45 28.43
CA GLN A 4 16.70 15.18 29.53
C GLN A 4 15.26 15.54 29.17
N ARG A 5 15.08 16.68 28.49
CA ARG A 5 13.76 17.16 28.05
C ARG A 5 13.14 16.22 27.02
N ILE A 6 13.93 15.74 26.06
CA ILE A 6 13.51 14.72 25.07
C ILE A 6 13.10 13.41 25.76
N ARG A 7 13.78 13.03 26.85
CA ARG A 7 13.49 11.79 27.58
C ARG A 7 12.22 11.90 28.43
N GLU A 8 11.94 13.08 28.98
CA GLU A 8 10.70 13.40 29.68
C GLU A 8 9.51 13.45 28.71
N ASP A 9 9.64 14.17 27.59
CA ASP A 9 8.60 14.21 26.55
C ASP A 9 8.26 12.80 26.04
N ARG A 10 9.28 11.94 25.82
CA ARG A 10 9.05 10.55 25.40
C ARG A 10 8.32 9.73 26.47
N ARG A 11 8.55 9.99 27.75
CA ARG A 11 7.86 9.30 28.86
C ARG A 11 6.41 9.75 28.98
N GLU A 12 6.15 11.05 28.88
CA GLU A 12 4.79 11.58 28.89
C GLU A 12 3.99 11.08 27.69
N LEU A 13 4.56 11.11 26.49
CA LEU A 13 3.94 10.55 25.28
C LEU A 13 3.60 9.06 25.45
N GLY A 14 4.50 8.29 26.06
CA GLY A 14 4.24 6.88 26.38
C GLY A 14 3.06 6.69 27.35
N TYR A 15 2.96 7.54 28.38
CA TYR A 15 1.84 7.50 29.32
C TYR A 15 0.51 7.85 28.66
N PHE A 16 0.48 8.91 27.84
CA PHE A 16 -0.72 9.28 27.07
C PHE A 16 -1.14 8.18 26.10
N GLN A 17 -0.19 7.58 25.38
CA GLN A 17 -0.46 6.48 24.47
C GLN A 17 -1.08 5.28 25.21
N GLN A 18 -0.57 4.96 26.40
CA GLN A 18 -1.08 3.88 27.23
C GLN A 18 -2.49 4.16 27.78
N GLN A 19 -2.78 5.41 28.17
CA GLN A 19 -4.14 5.83 28.53
C GLN A 19 -5.11 5.75 27.35
N MET A 20 -4.68 6.17 26.15
CA MET A 20 -5.50 6.08 24.95
C MET A 20 -5.78 4.63 24.55
N GLU A 21 -4.81 3.72 24.68
CA GLU A 21 -5.02 2.29 24.47
C GLU A 21 -6.02 1.70 25.48
N GLN A 22 -5.97 2.11 26.74
CA GLN A 22 -6.94 1.68 27.75
C GLN A 22 -8.35 2.23 27.48
N LEU A 23 -8.46 3.47 26.98
CA LEU A 23 -9.74 4.05 26.56
C LEU A 23 -10.28 3.36 25.30
N TYR A 24 -9.40 3.06 24.35
CA TYR A 24 -9.73 2.33 23.12
C TYR A 24 -10.11 0.87 23.39
N ALA A 25 -9.49 0.22 24.38
CA ALA A 25 -9.88 -1.11 24.85
C ALA A 25 -11.28 -1.13 25.50
N ARG A 26 -11.78 0.04 25.94
CA ARG A 26 -13.15 0.24 26.43
C ARG A 26 -14.15 0.65 25.34
N LEU A 27 -13.71 0.87 24.09
CA LEU A 27 -14.65 1.05 22.99
C LEU A 27 -15.42 -0.26 22.73
N PRO A 28 -16.73 -0.18 22.46
CA PRO A 28 -17.57 -1.35 22.27
C PRO A 28 -17.12 -2.14 21.03
N TRP A 29 -17.06 -3.46 21.16
CA TRP A 29 -16.68 -4.40 20.09
C TRP A 29 -17.49 -4.19 18.79
N SER A 30 -18.73 -3.71 18.90
CA SER A 30 -19.60 -3.40 17.76
C SER A 30 -19.01 -2.36 16.81
N HIS A 31 -18.33 -1.32 17.31
CA HIS A 31 -17.74 -0.29 16.46
C HIS A 31 -16.55 -0.85 15.65
N ARG A 32 -15.71 -1.67 16.29
CA ARG A 32 -14.59 -2.36 15.62
C ARG A 32 -15.06 -3.30 14.51
N LEU A 33 -16.19 -3.97 14.73
CA LEU A 33 -16.82 -4.83 13.71
C LEU A 33 -17.37 -4.03 12.53
N ILE A 34 -18.04 -2.90 12.78
CA ILE A 34 -18.60 -2.05 11.72
C ILE A 34 -17.47 -1.46 10.86
N VAL A 35 -16.43 -0.92 11.50
CA VAL A 35 -15.23 -0.40 10.81
C VAL A 35 -14.56 -1.52 10.01
N GLY A 36 -14.36 -2.70 10.60
CA GLY A 36 -13.79 -3.85 9.90
C GLY A 36 -14.63 -4.33 8.72
N LEU A 37 -15.96 -4.32 8.83
CA LEU A 37 -16.87 -4.72 7.76
C LEU A 37 -16.84 -3.73 6.59
N SER A 38 -16.80 -2.42 6.89
CA SER A 38 -16.66 -1.40 5.85
C SER A 38 -15.34 -1.55 5.10
N MET A 39 -14.24 -1.81 5.82
CA MET A 39 -12.92 -2.06 5.23
C MET A 39 -12.94 -3.30 4.34
N ALA A 40 -13.54 -4.38 4.83
CA ALA A 40 -13.65 -5.63 4.08
C ALA A 40 -14.47 -5.43 2.81
N ALA A 41 -15.58 -4.70 2.86
CA ALA A 41 -16.39 -4.39 1.70
C ALA A 41 -15.61 -3.55 0.67
N GLN A 42 -14.95 -2.48 1.10
CA GLN A 42 -14.13 -1.65 0.23
C GLN A 42 -12.98 -2.44 -0.42
N ALA A 43 -12.23 -3.22 0.37
CA ALA A 43 -11.12 -4.02 -0.13
C ALA A 43 -11.58 -5.13 -1.09
N LEU A 44 -12.73 -5.75 -0.81
CA LEU A 44 -13.32 -6.77 -1.69
C LEU A 44 -13.72 -6.17 -3.04
N VAL A 45 -14.43 -5.03 -3.04
CA VAL A 45 -14.84 -4.38 -4.29
C VAL A 45 -13.62 -3.85 -5.05
N ALA A 46 -12.66 -3.22 -4.36
CA ALA A 46 -11.44 -2.72 -4.98
C ALA A 46 -10.57 -3.84 -5.56
N GLY A 47 -10.36 -4.91 -4.79
CA GLY A 47 -9.62 -6.10 -5.22
C GLY A 47 -10.29 -6.79 -6.41
N SER A 48 -11.61 -6.97 -6.36
CA SER A 48 -12.39 -7.58 -7.45
C SER A 48 -12.33 -6.73 -8.73
N MET A 49 -12.45 -5.41 -8.59
CA MET A 49 -12.32 -4.48 -9.70
C MET A 49 -10.91 -4.49 -10.30
N GLY A 50 -9.86 -4.48 -9.46
CA GLY A 50 -8.48 -4.56 -9.90
C GLY A 50 -8.16 -5.88 -10.62
N TYR A 51 -8.66 -7.00 -10.10
CA TYR A 51 -8.53 -8.31 -10.73
C TYR A 51 -9.27 -8.37 -12.08
N GLY A 52 -10.52 -7.90 -12.11
CA GLY A 52 -11.35 -7.88 -13.32
C GLY A 52 -10.74 -7.02 -14.42
N LEU A 53 -10.21 -5.84 -14.08
CA LEU A 53 -9.50 -4.99 -15.04
C LEU A 53 -8.22 -5.65 -15.56
N GLY A 54 -7.45 -6.32 -14.71
CA GLY A 54 -6.27 -7.08 -15.14
C GLY A 54 -6.62 -8.25 -16.08
N LEU A 55 -7.72 -8.96 -15.81
CA LEU A 55 -8.23 -10.01 -16.70
C LEU A 55 -8.61 -9.46 -18.08
N LEU A 56 -9.32 -8.33 -18.13
CA LEU A 56 -9.74 -7.70 -19.39
C LEU A 56 -8.53 -7.25 -20.24
N LEU A 57 -7.46 -6.81 -19.58
CA LEU A 57 -6.20 -6.45 -20.23
C LEU A 57 -5.33 -7.67 -20.58
N HIS A 58 -5.86 -8.89 -20.43
CA HIS A 58 -5.15 -10.15 -20.71
C HIS A 58 -3.79 -10.23 -20.01
N THR A 59 -3.68 -9.62 -18.83
CA THR A 59 -2.42 -9.59 -18.10
C THR A 59 -2.18 -10.96 -17.48
N GLN A 60 -1.04 -11.58 -17.81
CA GLN A 60 -0.62 -12.90 -17.29
C GLN A 60 -0.65 -12.98 -15.75
N GLN A 61 -0.60 -11.83 -15.07
CA GLN A 61 -0.41 -11.71 -13.63
C GLN A 61 -1.47 -10.82 -12.94
N ALA A 62 -2.71 -10.78 -13.49
CA ALA A 62 -3.81 -9.92 -13.02
C ALA A 62 -4.09 -9.92 -11.50
N PHE A 63 -3.76 -11.00 -10.78
CA PHE A 63 -3.89 -11.10 -9.33
C PHE A 63 -3.10 -10.03 -8.55
N TRP A 64 -2.06 -9.45 -9.14
CA TRP A 64 -1.28 -8.41 -8.49
C TRP A 64 -1.94 -7.04 -8.50
N GLY A 65 -2.75 -6.76 -9.52
CA GLY A 65 -3.65 -5.61 -9.47
C GLY A 65 -4.60 -5.71 -8.28
N ALA A 66 -5.14 -6.90 -8.03
CA ALA A 66 -5.99 -7.17 -6.88
C ALA A 66 -5.25 -6.99 -5.53
N LEU A 67 -4.05 -7.59 -5.40
CA LEU A 67 -3.22 -7.46 -4.20
C LEU A 67 -2.87 -5.99 -3.91
N THR A 68 -2.51 -5.23 -4.94
CA THR A 68 -2.21 -3.81 -4.80
C THR A 68 -3.45 -3.04 -4.35
N ALA A 69 -4.60 -3.27 -4.99
CA ALA A 69 -5.86 -2.63 -4.61
C ALA A 69 -6.17 -2.86 -3.13
N ILE A 70 -6.11 -4.12 -2.67
CA ILE A 70 -6.33 -4.47 -1.25
C ILE A 70 -5.30 -3.78 -0.34
N ALA A 71 -4.03 -3.74 -0.74
CA ALA A 71 -2.96 -3.15 0.07
C ALA A 71 -3.07 -1.62 0.20
N VAL A 72 -3.53 -0.92 -0.84
CA VAL A 72 -3.68 0.54 -0.79
C VAL A 72 -5.02 1.01 -0.24
N THR A 73 -6.07 0.18 -0.30
CA THR A 73 -7.37 0.52 0.28
C THR A 73 -7.20 0.84 1.77
N GLN A 74 -7.69 2.01 2.17
CA GLN A 74 -7.80 2.46 3.55
C GLN A 74 -9.23 2.94 3.80
N GLN A 75 -9.56 3.13 5.09
CA GLN A 75 -10.86 3.63 5.53
C GLN A 75 -11.19 5.01 4.95
N THR A 76 -10.19 5.90 4.90
CA THR A 76 -10.37 7.28 4.43
C THR A 76 -9.70 7.50 3.08
N TYR A 77 -10.36 8.26 2.21
CA TYR A 77 -9.84 8.59 0.87
C TYR A 77 -8.45 9.26 0.90
N ILE A 78 -8.22 10.15 1.86
CA ILE A 78 -6.93 10.84 2.01
C ILE A 78 -5.79 9.86 2.31
N ASP A 79 -6.04 8.87 3.17
CA ASP A 79 -5.06 7.84 3.52
C ASP A 79 -4.82 6.88 2.36
N THR A 80 -5.88 6.43 1.67
CA THR A 80 -5.78 5.62 0.44
C THR A 80 -4.95 6.35 -0.60
N ARG A 81 -5.18 7.65 -0.80
CA ARG A 81 -4.45 8.48 -1.77
C ARG A 81 -2.97 8.65 -1.41
N LYS A 82 -2.67 8.91 -0.13
CA LYS A 82 -1.29 9.02 0.36
C LYS A 82 -0.56 7.70 0.14
N LEU A 83 -1.14 6.58 0.58
CA LEU A 83 -0.55 5.26 0.46
C LEU A 83 -0.37 4.84 -1.01
N SER A 84 -1.36 5.16 -1.86
CA SER A 84 -1.29 4.93 -3.31
C SER A 84 -0.10 5.63 -3.94
N ARG A 85 0.13 6.91 -3.64
CA ARG A 85 1.29 7.66 -4.16
C ARG A 85 2.60 7.01 -3.71
N ASP A 86 2.71 6.68 -2.43
CA ASP A 86 3.91 6.06 -1.89
C ASP A 86 4.15 4.70 -2.55
N GLN A 87 3.10 3.90 -2.80
CA GLN A 87 3.20 2.61 -3.50
C GLN A 87 3.61 2.73 -4.97
N VAL A 88 3.13 3.72 -5.73
CA VAL A 88 3.61 3.95 -7.12
C VAL A 88 5.12 4.20 -7.12
N ILE A 89 5.60 5.08 -6.24
CA ILE A 89 7.02 5.43 -6.17
C ILE A 89 7.84 4.22 -5.69
N GLY A 90 7.37 3.49 -4.67
CA GLY A 90 8.05 2.29 -4.18
C GLY A 90 8.14 1.18 -5.22
N ALA A 91 7.07 0.96 -5.99
CA ALA A 91 7.07 0.01 -7.11
C ALA A 91 8.04 0.45 -8.22
N ALA A 92 8.08 1.74 -8.55
CA ALA A 92 9.02 2.28 -9.54
C ALA A 92 10.48 2.12 -9.11
N ILE A 93 10.80 2.41 -7.85
CA ILE A 93 12.12 2.17 -7.26
C ILE A 93 12.46 0.69 -7.33
N GLY A 94 11.54 -0.18 -6.90
CA GLY A 94 11.75 -1.62 -6.88
C GLY A 94 12.01 -2.17 -8.28
N ALA A 95 11.21 -1.76 -9.26
CA ALA A 95 11.37 -2.12 -10.66
C ALA A 95 12.73 -1.65 -11.22
N ALA A 96 13.11 -0.39 -11.00
CA ALA A 96 14.37 0.17 -11.48
C ALA A 96 15.59 -0.55 -10.87
N VAL A 97 15.57 -0.75 -9.55
CA VAL A 97 16.66 -1.42 -8.83
C VAL A 97 16.75 -2.89 -9.23
N ALA A 98 15.61 -3.57 -9.42
CA ALA A 98 15.57 -4.95 -9.91
C ALA A 98 16.14 -5.11 -11.31
N LEU A 99 15.86 -4.17 -12.21
CA LEU A 99 16.41 -4.19 -13.57
C LEU A 99 17.93 -4.06 -13.57
N ILE A 100 18.46 -3.16 -12.72
CA ILE A 100 19.91 -3.03 -12.53
C ILE A 100 20.48 -4.33 -11.94
N GLY A 101 19.87 -4.87 -10.88
CA GLY A 101 20.29 -6.12 -10.26
C GLY A 101 20.30 -7.31 -11.22
N ALA A 102 19.23 -7.48 -12.00
CA ALA A 102 19.10 -8.53 -13.00
C ALA A 102 20.11 -8.40 -14.15
N SER A 103 20.57 -7.19 -14.46
CA SER A 103 21.60 -6.96 -15.48
C SER A 103 23.02 -7.31 -15.02
N LEU A 104 23.28 -7.32 -13.70
CA LEU A 104 24.60 -7.60 -13.14
C LEU A 104 24.88 -9.10 -13.01
N ALA A 105 23.93 -9.86 -12.44
CA ALA A 105 24.04 -11.30 -12.34
C ALA A 105 22.66 -11.95 -12.36
N GLN A 106 22.50 -12.91 -13.26
CA GLN A 106 21.33 -13.77 -13.32
C GLN A 106 21.50 -14.92 -12.31
N ASP A 107 20.41 -15.33 -11.66
CA ASP A 107 20.33 -16.47 -10.75
C ASP A 107 21.26 -16.48 -9.54
N ASN A 108 21.77 -15.32 -9.13
CA ASN A 108 22.59 -15.20 -7.92
C ASN A 108 21.77 -14.70 -6.73
N TYR A 109 21.61 -15.56 -5.72
CA TYR A 109 20.90 -15.24 -4.48
C TYR A 109 21.48 -14.03 -3.75
N VAL A 110 22.81 -13.85 -3.76
CA VAL A 110 23.48 -12.73 -3.08
C VAL A 110 23.12 -11.41 -3.77
N VAL A 111 23.13 -11.38 -5.10
CA VAL A 111 22.76 -10.19 -5.86
C VAL A 111 21.29 -9.85 -5.61
N TYR A 112 20.40 -10.84 -5.67
CA TYR A 112 18.99 -10.65 -5.30
C TYR A 112 18.82 -10.06 -3.89
N ALA A 113 19.47 -10.62 -2.88
CA ALA A 113 19.36 -10.16 -1.50
C ALA A 113 19.85 -8.71 -1.32
N ILE A 114 20.97 -8.36 -1.96
CA ILE A 114 21.50 -6.99 -1.95
C ILE A 114 20.54 -6.04 -2.68
N THR A 115 20.05 -6.41 -3.86
CA THR A 115 19.10 -5.61 -4.65
C THR A 115 17.83 -5.32 -3.85
N MET A 116 17.30 -6.32 -3.15
CA MET A 116 16.14 -6.16 -2.27
C MET A 116 16.43 -5.20 -1.11
N ALA A 117 17.58 -5.35 -0.44
CA ALA A 117 17.98 -4.47 0.65
C ALA A 117 18.15 -3.02 0.18
N VAL A 118 18.79 -2.82 -0.98
CA VAL A 118 18.98 -1.49 -1.59
C VAL A 118 17.63 -0.85 -1.90
N ALA A 119 16.69 -1.58 -2.48
CA ALA A 119 15.35 -1.05 -2.79
C ALA A 119 14.62 -0.57 -1.52
N ILE A 120 14.65 -1.35 -0.44
CA ILE A 120 14.05 -0.97 0.84
C ILE A 120 14.71 0.30 1.39
N VAL A 121 16.04 0.34 1.44
CA VAL A 121 16.80 1.49 1.96
C VAL A 121 16.49 2.74 1.14
N LEU A 122 16.41 2.65 -0.18
CA LEU A 122 16.03 3.77 -1.04
C LEU A 122 14.63 4.30 -0.71
N CYS A 123 13.64 3.42 -0.51
CA CYS A 123 12.30 3.86 -0.09
C CYS A 123 12.32 4.61 1.25
N TRP A 124 13.15 4.18 2.20
CA TRP A 124 13.33 4.90 3.46
C TRP A 124 14.00 6.26 3.26
N SER A 125 15.05 6.34 2.44
CA SER A 125 15.73 7.59 2.10
C SER A 125 14.82 8.61 1.41
N PHE A 126 13.84 8.16 0.63
CA PHE A 126 12.84 9.02 -0.01
C PHE A 126 11.61 9.31 0.87
N ASN A 127 11.65 8.99 2.18
CA ASN A 127 10.56 9.22 3.13
C ASN A 127 9.24 8.50 2.75
N ILE A 128 9.33 7.36 2.08
CA ILE A 128 8.21 6.49 1.69
C ILE A 128 8.42 5.07 2.24
N GLY A 129 8.92 4.97 3.47
CA GLY A 129 9.25 3.68 4.11
C GLY A 129 8.09 2.69 4.16
N SER A 130 6.84 3.19 4.16
CA SER A 130 5.61 2.38 4.02
C SER A 130 5.59 1.52 2.75
N ALA A 131 6.18 2.01 1.67
CA ALA A 131 6.26 1.34 0.37
C ALA A 131 7.51 0.45 0.22
N GLY A 132 8.43 0.42 1.20
CA GLY A 132 9.64 -0.40 1.12
C GLY A 132 9.35 -1.89 0.98
N LYS A 133 8.33 -2.41 1.68
CA LYS A 133 7.89 -3.81 1.53
C LYS A 133 7.36 -4.10 0.13
N LEU A 134 6.59 -3.19 -0.46
CA LEU A 134 6.12 -3.34 -1.83
C LEU A 134 7.30 -3.34 -2.82
N SER A 135 8.24 -2.41 -2.63
CA SER A 135 9.45 -2.30 -3.46
C SER A 135 10.25 -3.61 -3.46
N ALA A 136 10.48 -4.21 -2.28
CA ALA A 136 11.10 -5.51 -2.13
C ALA A 136 10.33 -6.63 -2.84
N THR A 137 9.00 -6.62 -2.72
CA THR A 137 8.14 -7.57 -3.45
C THR A 137 8.30 -7.40 -4.96
N THR A 138 8.32 -6.16 -5.48
CA THR A 138 8.58 -5.88 -6.90
C THR A 138 9.95 -6.40 -7.35
N VAL A 139 11.00 -6.21 -6.55
CA VAL A 139 12.33 -6.80 -6.82
C VAL A 139 12.24 -8.32 -6.93
N THR A 140 11.56 -8.94 -5.97
CA THR A 140 11.37 -10.40 -5.92
C THR A 140 10.68 -10.89 -7.18
N ILE A 141 9.60 -10.22 -7.61
CA ILE A 141 8.89 -10.61 -8.82
C ILE A 141 9.77 -10.49 -10.05
N VAL A 142 10.39 -9.33 -10.25
CA VAL A 142 11.15 -9.06 -11.48
C VAL A 142 12.34 -10.00 -11.60
N MET A 143 12.96 -10.40 -10.48
CA MET A 143 14.15 -11.27 -10.52
C MET A 143 13.86 -12.77 -10.39
N LEU A 144 12.78 -13.19 -9.70
CA LEU A 144 12.53 -14.62 -9.40
C LEU A 144 11.33 -15.20 -10.15
N VAL A 145 10.36 -14.41 -10.60
CA VAL A 145 9.21 -14.97 -11.31
C VAL A 145 9.64 -15.41 -12.70
N PRO A 146 9.45 -16.69 -13.06
CA PRO A 146 9.79 -17.16 -14.40
C PRO A 146 9.03 -16.34 -15.44
N HIS A 147 9.76 -15.79 -16.40
CA HIS A 147 9.19 -14.99 -17.46
C HIS A 147 9.86 -15.30 -18.79
N GLU A 148 9.08 -15.19 -19.86
CA GLU A 148 9.61 -15.24 -21.21
C GLU A 148 9.85 -13.81 -21.71
N GLY A 149 11.06 -13.54 -22.19
CA GLY A 149 11.46 -12.22 -22.68
C GLY A 149 12.31 -11.41 -21.70
N ALA A 150 12.48 -10.12 -21.99
CA ALA A 150 13.40 -9.24 -21.26
C ALA A 150 12.83 -8.80 -19.89
N PHE A 151 13.68 -8.69 -18.86
CA PHE A 151 13.30 -8.23 -17.51
C PHE A 151 12.52 -6.90 -17.49
N TRP A 152 12.78 -6.01 -18.46
CA TRP A 152 12.09 -4.73 -18.58
C TRP A 152 10.59 -4.86 -18.87
N THR A 153 10.17 -5.88 -19.62
CA THR A 153 8.74 -6.11 -19.90
C THR A 153 8.01 -6.56 -18.64
N VAL A 154 8.64 -7.40 -17.81
CA VAL A 154 8.08 -7.82 -16.51
C VAL A 154 7.97 -6.63 -15.57
N ALA A 155 9.02 -5.82 -15.48
CA ALA A 155 9.03 -4.60 -14.68
C ALA A 155 7.94 -3.59 -15.10
N LEU A 156 7.72 -3.41 -16.40
CA LEU A 156 6.62 -2.57 -16.90
C LEU A 156 5.24 -3.16 -16.63
N THR A 157 5.05 -4.44 -16.90
CA THR A 157 3.79 -5.15 -16.65
C THR A 157 3.41 -5.00 -15.18
N ARG A 158 4.41 -5.12 -14.31
CA ARG A 158 4.31 -4.87 -12.88
C ARG A 158 3.80 -3.49 -12.51
N LEU A 159 4.42 -2.46 -13.07
CA LEU A 159 4.01 -1.08 -12.82
C LEU A 159 2.58 -0.83 -13.34
N GLY A 160 2.21 -1.45 -14.47
CA GLY A 160 0.84 -1.43 -14.99
C GLY A 160 -0.16 -2.03 -13.99
N GLU A 161 0.10 -3.23 -13.49
CA GLU A 161 -0.77 -3.91 -12.51
C GLU A 161 -0.92 -3.12 -11.22
N VAL A 162 0.18 -2.58 -10.68
CA VAL A 162 0.15 -1.71 -9.50
C VAL A 162 -0.72 -0.48 -9.75
N THR A 163 -0.58 0.14 -10.91
CA THR A 163 -1.36 1.32 -11.29
C THR A 163 -2.86 1.00 -11.42
N ILE A 164 -3.20 -0.15 -12.02
CA ILE A 164 -4.59 -0.63 -12.12
C ILE A 164 -5.18 -0.84 -10.74
N GLY A 165 -4.46 -1.54 -9.85
CA GLY A 165 -4.92 -1.77 -8.47
C GLY A 165 -5.13 -0.48 -7.70
N ILE A 166 -4.22 0.48 -7.84
CA ILE A 166 -4.34 1.82 -7.24
C ILE A 166 -5.56 2.56 -7.79
N ALA A 167 -5.76 2.54 -9.10
CA ALA A 167 -6.92 3.18 -9.72
C ALA A 167 -8.23 2.58 -9.18
N SER A 168 -8.32 1.25 -9.10
CA SER A 168 -9.47 0.56 -8.54
C SER A 168 -9.74 0.94 -7.08
N ALA A 169 -8.71 0.94 -6.23
CA ALA A 169 -8.84 1.33 -4.83
C ALA A 169 -9.29 2.78 -4.66
N LEU A 170 -8.70 3.72 -5.41
CA LEU A 170 -9.07 5.13 -5.35
C LEU A 170 -10.52 5.37 -5.80
N VAL A 171 -10.96 4.69 -6.86
CA VAL A 171 -12.35 4.77 -7.34
C VAL A 171 -13.30 4.25 -6.28
N VAL A 172 -13.04 3.06 -5.72
CA VAL A 172 -13.91 2.44 -4.72
C VAL A 172 -13.96 3.25 -3.43
N THR A 173 -12.82 3.68 -2.88
CA THR A 173 -12.81 4.50 -1.66
C THR A 173 -13.48 5.86 -1.91
N ARG A 174 -13.33 6.46 -3.10
CA ARG A 174 -14.03 7.71 -3.45
C ARG A 174 -15.54 7.53 -3.49
N ILE A 175 -16.03 6.44 -4.09
CA ILE A 175 -17.46 6.13 -4.16
C ILE A 175 -18.00 5.86 -2.76
N ALA A 176 -17.30 5.06 -1.95
CA ALA A 176 -17.70 4.77 -0.58
C ALA A 176 -17.83 6.04 0.27
N HIS A 177 -16.82 6.92 0.20
CA HIS A 177 -16.84 8.19 0.91
C HIS A 177 -17.97 9.12 0.44
N TRP A 178 -18.25 9.13 -0.88
CA TRP A 178 -19.38 9.88 -1.42
C TRP A 178 -20.73 9.31 -0.96
N LEU A 179 -20.87 7.99 -0.89
CA LEU A 179 -22.08 7.33 -0.39
C LEU A 179 -22.31 7.65 1.08
N GLU A 180 -21.27 7.60 1.92
CA GLU A 180 -21.34 8.01 3.32
C GLU A 180 -21.80 9.46 3.46
N ALA A 181 -21.22 10.38 2.69
CA ALA A 181 -21.64 11.79 2.69
C ALA A 181 -23.09 11.99 2.23
N ARG A 182 -23.61 11.11 1.37
CA ARG A 182 -25.00 11.16 0.88
C ARG A 182 -26.00 10.50 1.83
N LEU A 183 -25.58 9.45 2.52
CA LEU A 183 -26.40 8.70 3.50
C LEU A 183 -26.46 9.41 4.85
N ILE A 184 -25.39 10.11 5.25
CA ILE A 184 -25.30 10.89 6.50
C ILE A 184 -25.60 12.38 6.19
N GLY A 185 -26.58 12.63 5.32
CA GLY A 185 -26.92 13.97 4.82
C GLY A 185 -26.91 15.08 5.89
N ASP A 186 -26.48 16.25 5.45
CA ASP A 186 -26.39 17.53 6.14
C ASP A 186 -27.31 17.67 7.38
N PRO A 187 -26.75 17.73 8.61
CA PRO A 187 -27.52 18.00 9.83
C PRO A 187 -28.14 19.41 9.89
N HIS A 188 -27.90 20.29 8.92
CA HIS A 188 -28.29 21.71 8.98
C HIS A 188 -29.16 22.21 7.81
N ALA A 189 -29.86 21.34 7.08
CA ALA A 189 -30.76 21.79 6.01
C ALA A 189 -32.12 22.37 6.48
N ASP A 190 -32.39 22.42 7.79
CA ASP A 190 -33.59 23.02 8.39
C ASP A 190 -33.25 24.14 9.42
N THR A 191 -32.47 25.15 9.02
CA THR A 191 -32.44 26.46 9.71
C THR A 191 -32.33 27.62 8.74
#